data_AF-A0A077QI21-F1
#
_entry.id   AF-A0A077QI21-F1
#
_cell.length_a   1.000
_cell.length_b   1.000
_cell.length_c   1.000
_cell.angle_alpha   90.00
_cell.angle_beta   90.00
_cell.angle_gamma   90.00
#
_symmetry.space_group_name_H-M   'P 1'
#
loop_
_entity.id
_entity.type
_entity.pdbx_description
1 polymer ?
#
loop_
_entity_poly.entity_id
_entity_poly.type
_entity_poly.pdbx_seq_one_letter_code
_entity_poly.pdbx_strand_id
1 'polypeptide(L)'
;MKIQTLDFHSDLLHAILWQYENANKLKTLAARKADYFNRSTAVFWQNWTRDAFHIDTASDFGLAVWARILDVSLGIDVSPSDKTKIGFGFGKKRNFKGNFRRNADYTLMLTPSQKRLIIRMRYFNLTQSPTVININTFLERFFWRNDSKVFVLDPPT
;
A
#
# COMPACT_ATOMS: atom_id res chain seq x y z
N MET A 1 -14.39 6.75 13.23
CA MET A 1 -13.69 5.48 13.56
C MET A 1 -12.52 5.81 14.48
N LYS A 2 -12.59 5.43 15.76
CA LYS A 2 -11.46 5.54 16.69
C LYS A 2 -10.52 4.37 16.40
N ILE A 3 -9.37 4.65 15.78
CA ILE A 3 -8.30 3.65 15.69
C ILE A 3 -7.73 3.50 17.10
N GLN A 4 -7.64 2.27 17.60
CA GLN A 4 -7.01 2.02 18.90
C GLN A 4 -5.54 2.42 18.79
N THR A 5 -5.10 3.34 19.66
CA THR A 5 -3.69 3.69 19.78
C THR A 5 -2.98 2.54 20.47
N LEU A 6 -2.10 1.85 19.74
CA LEU A 6 -1.25 0.83 20.32
C LEU A 6 -0.27 1.51 21.27
N ASP A 7 -0.41 1.19 22.55
CA ASP A 7 0.47 1.71 23.58
C ASP A 7 1.58 0.69 23.86
N PHE A 8 2.82 1.07 23.57
CA PHE A 8 4.00 0.23 23.75
C PHE A 8 4.79 0.73 24.95
N HIS A 9 4.29 0.46 26.15
CA HIS A 9 5.00 0.80 27.38
C HIS A 9 5.97 -0.32 27.78
N SER A 10 7.26 0.01 27.78
CA SER A 10 8.32 -0.80 28.35
C SER A 10 9.28 0.14 29.07
N ASP A 11 8.87 0.61 30.24
CA ASP A 11 9.75 1.43 31.08
C ASP A 11 10.68 0.52 31.89
N LEU A 12 11.66 -0.07 31.20
CA LEU A 12 12.67 -0.93 31.80
C LEU A 12 13.58 -0.19 32.77
N LEU A 13 13.59 1.15 32.75
CA LEU A 13 14.36 1.98 33.68
C LEU A 13 13.62 2.15 35.01
N HIS A 14 12.29 2.20 35.00
CA HIS A 14 11.47 2.12 36.22
C HIS A 14 11.59 0.78 36.96
N ALA A 15 12.11 -0.26 36.30
CA ALA A 15 12.36 -1.56 36.94
C ALA A 15 13.68 -1.61 37.75
N ILE A 16 14.52 -0.56 37.70
CA ILE A 16 15.73 -0.50 38.51
C ILE A 16 15.36 -0.17 39.96
N LEU A 17 15.56 -1.12 40.86
CA LEU A 17 15.40 -0.89 42.30
C LEU A 17 16.32 0.24 42.76
N TRP A 18 15.80 1.10 43.65
CA TRP A 18 16.49 2.28 44.21
C TRP A 18 17.89 1.96 44.76
N GLN A 19 18.11 0.76 45.32
CA GLN A 19 19.40 0.31 45.84
C GLN A 19 20.51 0.28 44.78
N TYR A 20 20.15 0.16 43.50
CA TYR A 20 21.09 0.09 42.38
C TYR A 20 21.19 1.38 41.57
N GLU A 21 20.70 2.51 42.09
CA GLU A 21 20.79 3.79 41.38
C GLU A 21 22.24 4.18 41.04
N ASN A 22 23.23 3.82 41.86
CA ASN A 22 24.63 4.16 41.59
C ASN A 22 25.35 3.14 40.68
N ALA A 23 24.66 2.09 40.22
CA ALA A 23 25.26 1.05 39.38
C ALA A 23 25.24 1.45 37.90
N ASN A 24 26.23 2.26 37.47
CA ASN A 24 26.34 2.76 36.09
C ASN A 24 26.30 1.66 35.02
N LYS A 25 26.91 0.49 35.28
CA LYS A 25 26.89 -0.65 34.35
C LYS A 25 25.48 -1.24 34.18
N LEU A 26 24.70 -1.35 35.26
CA LEU A 26 23.32 -1.83 35.21
C LEU A 26 22.40 -0.84 34.50
N LYS A 27 22.53 0.48 34.78
CA LYS A 27 21.82 1.53 34.05
C LYS A 27 22.10 1.48 32.54
N THR A 28 23.37 1.29 32.17
CA THR A 28 23.77 1.18 30.75
C THR A 28 23.16 -0.05 30.08
N LEU A 29 23.14 -1.20 30.78
CA LEU A 29 22.54 -2.42 30.27
C LEU A 29 21.02 -2.28 30.10
N ALA A 30 20.34 -1.70 31.09
CA ALA A 30 18.90 -1.45 31.05
C ALA A 30 18.53 -0.50 29.91
N ALA A 31 19.28 0.60 29.72
CA ALA A 31 19.09 1.53 28.61
C ALA A 31 19.25 0.83 27.25
N ARG A 32 20.30 0.02 27.06
CA ARG A 32 20.50 -0.75 25.82
C ARG A 32 19.36 -1.74 25.56
N LYS A 33 18.81 -2.35 26.60
CA LYS A 33 17.67 -3.28 26.48
C LYS A 33 16.38 -2.54 26.14
N ALA A 34 16.16 -1.37 26.72
CA ALA A 34 15.05 -0.48 26.38
C ALA A 34 15.15 0.01 24.93
N ASP A 35 16.33 0.43 24.48
CA ASP A 35 16.57 0.82 23.10
C ASP A 35 16.31 -0.32 22.12
N TYR A 36 16.79 -1.53 22.44
CA TYR A 36 16.53 -2.71 21.62
C TYR A 36 15.03 -2.98 21.54
N PHE A 37 14.33 -3.04 22.67
CA PHE A 37 12.88 -3.26 22.72
C PHE A 37 12.11 -2.22 21.91
N ASN A 38 12.44 -0.94 22.08
CA ASN A 38 11.78 0.13 21.34
C ASN A 38 11.96 -0.02 19.83
N ARG A 39 13.17 -0.38 19.37
CA ARG A 39 13.44 -0.59 17.94
C ARG A 39 12.81 -1.88 17.40
N SER A 40 12.92 -2.98 18.13
CA SER A 40 12.47 -4.31 17.68
C SER A 40 10.96 -4.49 17.75
N THR A 41 10.31 -3.80 18.68
CA THR A 41 8.92 -4.05 19.03
C THR A 41 8.07 -2.82 18.75
N ALA A 42 8.32 -1.69 19.42
CA ALA A 42 7.46 -0.51 19.26
C ALA A 42 7.51 0.03 17.82
N VAL A 43 8.72 0.28 17.30
CA VAL A 43 8.90 0.77 15.91
C VAL A 43 8.43 -0.27 14.90
N PHE A 44 8.68 -1.56 15.14
CA PHE A 44 8.19 -2.62 14.26
C PHE A 44 6.67 -2.58 14.12
N TRP A 45 5.93 -2.57 15.24
CA TRP A 45 4.47 -2.60 15.20
C TRP A 45 3.85 -1.30 14.68
N GLN A 46 4.48 -0.16 14.94
CA GLN A 46 4.09 1.12 14.35
C GLN A 46 4.24 1.10 12.82
N ASN A 47 5.40 0.65 12.33
CA ASN A 47 5.64 0.51 10.90
C ASN A 47 4.72 -0.56 10.29
N TRP A 48 4.50 -1.68 10.97
CA TRP A 48 3.57 -2.71 10.51
C TRP A 48 2.15 -2.16 10.33
N THR A 49 1.66 -1.41 11.31
CA THR A 49 0.33 -0.79 11.23
C THR A 49 0.25 0.17 10.05
N ARG A 50 1.27 1.02 9.87
CA ARG A 50 1.36 1.98 8.76
C ARG A 50 1.48 1.29 7.39
N ASP A 51 2.33 0.28 7.29
CA ASP A 51 2.80 -0.29 6.01
C ASP A 51 2.04 -1.54 5.58
N ALA A 52 1.28 -2.18 6.49
CA ALA A 52 0.45 -3.33 6.20
C ALA A 52 -1.04 -3.03 6.40
N PHE A 53 -1.46 -2.49 7.55
CA PHE A 53 -2.89 -2.29 7.84
C PHE A 53 -3.49 -1.04 7.21
N HIS A 54 -2.76 0.08 7.18
CA HIS A 54 -3.27 1.32 6.60
C HIS A 54 -3.11 1.32 5.07
N ILE A 55 -4.21 1.13 4.33
CA ILE A 55 -4.23 1.12 2.86
C ILE A 55 -3.67 2.44 2.27
N ASP A 56 -3.78 3.56 2.99
CA ASP A 56 -3.28 4.85 2.53
C ASP A 56 -1.75 4.91 2.42
N THR A 57 -1.05 4.23 3.33
CA THR A 57 0.41 4.24 3.45
C THR A 57 1.05 2.89 3.17
N ALA A 58 0.25 1.84 2.91
CA ALA A 58 0.72 0.47 2.75
C ALA A 58 1.86 0.35 1.73
N SER A 59 2.88 -0.41 2.10
CA SER A 59 4.01 -0.81 1.23
C SER A 59 3.56 -1.85 0.22
N ASP A 60 4.40 -2.20 -0.77
CA ASP A 60 4.07 -3.26 -1.73
C ASP A 60 3.74 -4.59 -1.05
N PHE A 61 4.39 -4.91 0.06
CA PHE A 61 4.06 -6.08 0.87
C PHE A 61 2.64 -6.00 1.45
N GLY A 62 2.30 -4.89 2.11
CA GLY A 62 0.96 -4.68 2.66
C GLY A 62 -0.13 -4.73 1.59
N LEU A 63 0.15 -4.15 0.42
CA LEU A 63 -0.76 -4.18 -0.72
C LEU A 63 -0.95 -5.60 -1.26
N ALA A 64 0.10 -6.43 -1.30
CA ALA A 64 -0.04 -7.83 -1.67
C ALA A 64 -0.91 -8.63 -0.68
N VAL A 65 -0.79 -8.35 0.62
CA VAL A 65 -1.66 -8.95 1.64
C VAL A 65 -3.12 -8.54 1.43
N TRP A 66 -3.39 -7.25 1.25
CA TRP A 66 -4.74 -6.76 0.95
C TRP A 66 -5.31 -7.34 -0.35
N ALA A 67 -4.50 -7.45 -1.39
CA ALA A 67 -4.92 -8.07 -2.65
C ALA A 67 -5.35 -9.51 -2.47
N ARG A 68 -4.65 -10.27 -1.62
CA ARG A 68 -5.04 -11.64 -1.29
C ARG A 68 -6.32 -11.70 -0.47
N ILE A 69 -6.51 -10.79 0.49
CA ILE A 69 -7.70 -10.72 1.34
C ILE A 69 -8.94 -10.32 0.55
N LEU A 70 -8.82 -9.32 -0.32
CA LEU A 70 -9.94 -8.75 -1.09
C LEU A 70 -10.17 -9.45 -2.45
N ASP A 71 -9.33 -10.44 -2.75
CA ASP A 71 -9.29 -11.21 -3.99
C ASP A 71 -9.22 -10.32 -5.24
N VAL A 72 -8.12 -9.55 -5.35
CA VAL A 72 -7.88 -8.59 -6.43
C VAL A 72 -6.54 -8.85 -7.09
N SER A 73 -6.50 -8.85 -8.42
CA SER A 73 -5.24 -8.85 -9.16
C SER A 73 -4.61 -7.44 -9.17
N LEU A 74 -3.37 -7.34 -8.67
CA LEU A 74 -2.56 -6.12 -8.70
C LEU A 74 -1.61 -6.05 -9.91
N GLY A 75 -1.78 -6.95 -10.87
CA GLY A 75 -1.05 -7.00 -12.11
C GLY A 75 -2.00 -7.15 -13.28
N ILE A 76 -1.62 -6.57 -14.41
CA ILE A 76 -2.27 -6.85 -15.68
C ILE A 76 -1.33 -7.79 -16.43
N ASP A 77 -1.72 -9.04 -16.56
CA ASP A 77 -1.02 -9.97 -17.44
C ASP A 77 -1.37 -9.61 -18.88
N VAL A 78 -0.33 -9.30 -19.65
CA VAL A 78 -0.52 -8.94 -21.05
C VAL A 78 0.08 -10.01 -21.93
N SER A 79 -0.81 -10.70 -22.64
CA SER A 79 -0.48 -11.74 -23.60
C SER A 79 0.38 -11.21 -24.76
N PRO A 80 1.08 -12.10 -25.50
CA PRO A 80 1.94 -11.70 -26.59
C PRO A 80 1.10 -11.11 -27.71
N SER A 81 1.73 -10.30 -28.56
CA SER A 81 1.05 -9.84 -29.77
C SER A 81 0.83 -11.02 -30.70
N ASP A 82 -0.30 -11.01 -31.42
CA ASP A 82 -0.63 -12.01 -32.44
C ASP A 82 0.53 -12.22 -33.42
N LYS A 83 1.01 -13.47 -33.50
CA LYS A 83 2.18 -13.85 -34.30
C LYS A 83 1.95 -13.70 -35.81
N THR A 84 0.70 -13.65 -36.25
CA THR A 84 0.32 -13.49 -37.66
C THR A 84 0.38 -12.04 -38.13
N LYS A 85 0.48 -11.06 -37.22
CA LYS A 85 0.52 -9.64 -37.55
C LYS A 85 1.95 -9.17 -37.82
N ILE A 86 2.14 -8.40 -38.89
CA ILE A 86 3.42 -7.77 -39.23
C ILE A 86 3.77 -6.76 -38.13
N GLY A 87 4.94 -6.92 -37.51
CA GLY A 87 5.45 -5.99 -36.51
C GLY A 87 5.85 -4.66 -37.14
N PHE A 88 5.25 -3.57 -36.66
CA PHE A 88 5.70 -2.21 -36.94
C PHE A 88 6.74 -1.80 -35.89
N GLY A 89 7.84 -1.16 -36.29
CA GLY A 89 8.81 -0.61 -35.34
C GLY A 89 10.21 -0.46 -35.88
N PHE A 90 11.14 -0.14 -34.97
CA PHE A 90 12.55 0.06 -35.30
C PHE A 90 13.37 -1.18 -34.92
N GLY A 91 14.45 -1.42 -35.65
CA GLY A 91 15.36 -2.53 -35.42
C GLY A 91 16.69 -2.33 -36.14
N LYS A 92 17.68 -3.18 -35.85
CA LYS A 92 19.10 -3.00 -36.20
C LYS A 92 19.39 -2.64 -37.67
N LYS A 93 18.48 -2.93 -38.61
CA LYS A 93 18.44 -2.42 -40.01
C LYS A 93 17.02 -2.38 -40.59
N ARG A 94 16.00 -2.11 -39.77
CA ARG A 94 14.58 -2.24 -40.16
C ARG A 94 13.75 -1.08 -39.64
N ASN A 95 13.59 -0.05 -40.45
CA ASN A 95 12.67 1.05 -40.17
C ASN A 95 11.26 0.61 -40.56
N PHE A 96 10.31 0.71 -39.63
CA PHE A 96 8.91 0.28 -39.79
C PHE A 96 8.70 -1.21 -40.13
N LYS A 97 9.75 -2.02 -39.96
CA LYS A 97 9.77 -3.49 -40.10
C LYS A 97 10.44 -4.16 -38.89
N GLY A 98 10.59 -3.42 -37.80
CA GLY A 98 11.14 -3.82 -36.51
C GLY A 98 10.06 -4.09 -35.46
N ASN A 99 10.42 -4.10 -34.18
CA ASN A 99 9.59 -4.77 -33.16
C ASN A 99 9.04 -3.81 -32.09
N PHE A 100 7.89 -3.16 -32.35
CA PHE A 100 7.01 -2.71 -31.25
C PHE A 100 6.07 -3.81 -30.76
N ARG A 101 6.00 -4.94 -31.48
CA ARG A 101 5.22 -6.11 -31.05
C ARG A 101 5.87 -6.79 -29.84
N ARG A 102 5.03 -7.36 -28.98
CA ARG A 102 5.45 -8.11 -27.79
C ARG A 102 5.62 -9.58 -28.14
N ASN A 103 6.80 -10.13 -27.89
CA ASN A 103 7.16 -11.50 -28.24
C ASN A 103 6.95 -12.52 -27.10
N ALA A 104 6.71 -12.05 -25.87
CA ALA A 104 6.53 -12.86 -24.68
C ALA A 104 5.50 -12.21 -23.76
N ASP A 105 4.94 -13.01 -22.86
CA ASP A 105 4.10 -12.54 -21.78
C ASP A 105 4.89 -11.61 -20.86
N TYR A 106 4.23 -10.57 -20.37
CA TYR A 106 4.76 -9.78 -19.29
C TYR A 106 3.63 -9.27 -18.41
N THR A 107 3.89 -9.25 -17.10
CA THR A 107 3.01 -8.62 -16.12
C THR A 107 3.38 -7.14 -16.05
N LEU A 108 2.44 -6.27 -16.43
CA LEU A 108 2.60 -4.83 -16.17
C LEU A 108 2.41 -4.59 -14.67
N MET A 109 3.52 -4.31 -13.99
CA MET A 109 3.50 -3.97 -12.58
C MET A 109 2.95 -2.55 -12.40
N LEU A 110 1.82 -2.46 -11.71
CA LEU A 110 1.23 -1.18 -11.30
C LEU A 110 2.13 -0.49 -10.26
N THR A 111 2.16 0.84 -10.29
CA THR A 111 2.84 1.62 -9.23
C THR A 111 2.13 1.44 -7.88
N PRO A 112 2.82 1.64 -6.74
CA PRO A 112 2.19 1.53 -5.42
C PRO A 112 0.93 2.40 -5.26
N SER A 113 0.94 3.61 -5.83
CA SER A 113 -0.22 4.51 -5.81
C SER A 113 -1.41 3.95 -6.60
N GLN A 114 -1.17 3.33 -7.75
CA GLN A 114 -2.22 2.68 -8.54
C GLN A 114 -2.78 1.44 -7.83
N LYS A 115 -1.91 0.60 -7.24
CA LYS A 115 -2.30 -0.56 -6.44
C LYS A 115 -3.18 -0.16 -5.25
N ARG A 116 -2.79 0.91 -4.53
CA ARG A 116 -3.60 1.49 -3.44
C ARG A 116 -4.98 1.90 -3.91
N LEU A 117 -5.08 2.59 -5.05
CA LEU A 117 -6.36 3.04 -5.59
C LEU A 117 -7.29 1.85 -5.89
N ILE A 118 -6.77 0.82 -6.56
CA ILE A 118 -7.53 -0.40 -6.90
C ILE A 118 -8.02 -1.11 -5.63
N ILE A 119 -7.15 -1.30 -4.63
CA ILE A 119 -7.52 -1.90 -3.35
C ILE A 119 -8.60 -1.08 -2.65
N ARG A 120 -8.49 0.24 -2.63
CA ARG A 120 -9.50 1.13 -2.03
C ARG A 120 -10.85 1.02 -2.73
N MET A 121 -10.87 0.95 -4.06
CA MET A 121 -12.11 0.75 -4.82
C MET A 121 -12.78 -0.57 -4.47
N ARG A 122 -12.00 -1.66 -4.41
CA ARG A 122 -12.55 -2.97 -4.03
C ARG A 122 -13.07 -2.95 -2.60
N TYR A 123 -12.30 -2.39 -1.68
CA TYR A 123 -12.69 -2.26 -0.29
C TYR A 123 -13.99 -1.45 -0.15
N PHE A 124 -14.10 -0.33 -0.86
CA PHE A 124 -15.31 0.48 -0.90
C PHE A 124 -16.52 -0.30 -1.45
N ASN A 125 -16.36 -1.00 -2.57
CA ASN A 125 -17.41 -1.81 -3.18
C ASN A 125 -17.95 -2.89 -2.22
N LEU A 126 -17.07 -3.48 -1.41
CA LEU A 126 -17.45 -4.53 -0.46
C LEU A 126 -18.02 -4.01 0.86
N THR A 127 -17.66 -2.80 1.29
CA THR A 127 -18.00 -2.29 2.63
C THR A 127 -19.06 -1.19 2.64
N GLN A 128 -19.24 -0.48 1.53
CA GLN A 128 -20.18 0.64 1.42
C GLN A 128 -21.28 0.31 0.43
N SER A 129 -22.52 0.68 0.77
CA SER A 129 -23.63 0.57 -0.17
C SER A 129 -23.42 1.53 -1.35
N PRO A 130 -23.77 1.14 -2.59
CA PRO A 130 -23.56 1.94 -3.79
C PRO A 130 -24.60 3.05 -3.95
N THR A 131 -24.73 3.92 -2.94
CA THR A 131 -25.58 5.10 -3.00
C THR A 131 -24.83 6.24 -3.71
N VAL A 132 -25.56 7.14 -4.38
CA VAL A 132 -24.98 8.31 -5.05
C VAL A 132 -24.11 9.12 -4.09
N ILE A 133 -24.55 9.28 -2.84
CA ILE A 133 -23.80 9.99 -1.79
C ILE A 133 -22.46 9.31 -1.48
N ASN A 134 -22.47 8.00 -1.25
CA ASN A 134 -21.25 7.25 -0.93
C ASN A 134 -20.27 7.25 -2.11
N ILE A 135 -20.79 7.06 -3.33
CA ILE A 135 -19.99 7.07 -4.56
C ILE A 135 -19.36 8.45 -4.75
N ASN A 136 -20.12 9.52 -4.62
CA ASN A 136 -19.60 10.88 -4.77
C ASN A 136 -18.57 11.22 -3.70
N THR A 137 -18.77 10.78 -2.45
CA THR A 137 -17.78 10.94 -1.37
C THR A 137 -16.46 10.21 -1.71
N PHE A 138 -16.55 9.00 -2.27
CA PHE A 138 -15.36 8.25 -2.70
C PHE A 138 -14.64 8.94 -3.87
N LEU A 139 -15.39 9.39 -4.87
CA LEU A 139 -14.86 10.10 -6.05
C LEU A 139 -14.21 11.43 -5.66
N GLU A 140 -14.83 12.20 -4.78
CA GLU A 140 -14.26 13.43 -4.25
C GLU A 140 -12.92 13.17 -3.57
N ARG A 141 -12.84 12.15 -2.70
CA ARG A 141 -11.63 11.86 -1.95
C ARG A 141 -10.44 11.40 -2.79
N PHE A 142 -10.68 10.65 -3.88
CA PHE A 142 -9.60 9.98 -4.62
C PHE A 142 -9.42 10.43 -6.07
N PHE A 143 -10.42 11.06 -6.67
CA PHE A 143 -10.42 11.45 -8.09
C PHE A 143 -10.49 12.95 -8.35
N TRP A 144 -10.99 13.75 -7.41
CA TRP A 144 -10.97 15.20 -7.60
C TRP A 144 -9.54 15.73 -7.60
N ARG A 145 -9.22 16.57 -8.58
CA ARG A 145 -7.94 17.28 -8.66
C ARG A 145 -8.17 18.68 -9.18
N ASN A 146 -7.93 19.68 -8.33
CA ASN A 146 -8.10 21.11 -8.68
C ASN A 146 -9.46 21.34 -9.38
N ASP A 147 -9.44 21.65 -10.67
CA ASP A 147 -10.63 21.94 -11.48
C ASP A 147 -11.30 20.69 -12.09
N SER A 148 -10.66 19.52 -12.01
CA SER A 148 -11.22 18.25 -12.49
C SER A 148 -12.07 17.60 -11.42
N LYS A 149 -13.38 17.86 -11.46
CA LYS A 149 -14.39 17.26 -10.57
C LYS A 149 -15.09 16.10 -11.28
N VAL A 150 -15.27 15.00 -10.56
CA VAL A 150 -15.96 13.79 -11.03
C VAL A 150 -17.08 13.47 -10.04
N PHE A 151 -18.30 13.32 -10.52
CA PHE A 151 -19.47 12.98 -9.71
C PHE A 151 -20.48 12.22 -10.55
N VAL A 152 -21.32 11.45 -9.86
CA VAL A 152 -22.47 10.73 -10.40
C VAL A 152 -23.74 11.50 -10.03
N LEU A 153 -24.67 11.60 -10.97
CA LEU A 153 -26.01 12.13 -10.77
C LEU A 153 -27.02 10.98 -10.82
N ASP A 154 -28.10 11.10 -10.06
CA ASP A 154 -29.23 10.20 -10.25
C ASP A 154 -29.85 10.43 -11.64
N PRO A 155 -30.32 9.37 -12.32
CA PRO A 155 -31.00 9.53 -13.59
C PRO A 155 -32.24 10.41 -13.41
N PRO A 156 -32.53 11.32 -14.36
CA PRO A 156 -33.74 12.11 -14.30
C PRO A 156 -34.94 11.16 -14.40
N THR A 157 -35.81 11.20 -13.38
CA THR A 157 -37.12 10.53 -13.36
C THR A 157 -38.07 11.12 -14.40
#